data_AF-A0AAD9UND1-F1
#
_entry.id   AF-A0AAD9UND1-F1
#
_cell.length_a   1.000
_cell.length_b   1.000
_cell.length_c   1.000
_cell.angle_alpha   90.00
_cell.angle_beta   90.00
_cell.angle_gamma   90.00
#
_symmetry.space_group_name_H-M   'P 1'
#
loop_
_entity.id
_entity.type
_entity.pdbx_description
1 polymer ?
#
loop_
_entity_poly.entity_id
_entity_poly.type
_entity_poly.pdbx_seq_one_letter_code
_entity_poly.pdbx_strand_id
1 'polypeptide(L)'
;MELHLRYKALFNIRNLGTDDAAKYIGDALIKDTCSEVFRHECAFVLGQMQSQAAVDSLLICLLNTKEEGIVRHEAALALGSCACANIDEDQIKLIKDTLYEYTYDPLKVVADSCIVALDNIEQEKQKL
;
A
#
# COMPACT_ATOMS: atom_id res chain seq x y z
N MET A 1 -21.13 8.23 7.55
CA MET A 1 -20.16 9.14 8.19
C MET A 1 -19.63 10.08 7.12
N GLU A 2 -19.58 11.39 7.39
CA GLU A 2 -19.06 12.36 6.42
C GLU A 2 -17.57 12.17 6.15
N LEU A 3 -17.12 12.49 4.94
CA LEU A 3 -15.76 12.24 4.48
C LEU A 3 -14.70 12.86 5.39
N HIS A 4 -14.90 14.11 5.82
CA HIS A 4 -13.94 14.81 6.68
C HIS A 4 -13.72 14.10 8.03
N LEU A 5 -14.76 13.49 8.61
CA LEU A 5 -14.66 12.71 9.85
C LEU A 5 -13.88 11.41 9.62
N ARG A 6 -14.03 10.80 8.45
CA ARG A 6 -13.28 9.60 8.07
C ARG A 6 -11.79 9.89 7.96
N TYR A 7 -11.39 10.99 7.32
CA TYR A 7 -9.97 11.41 7.26
C TYR A 7 -9.42 11.71 8.65
N LYS A 8 -10.19 12.40 9.51
CA LYS A 8 -9.78 12.64 10.90
C LYS A 8 -9.56 11.33 11.66
N ALA A 9 -10.47 10.37 11.50
CA ALA A 9 -10.32 9.05 12.10
C ALA A 9 -9.11 8.30 11.55
N LEU A 10 -8.90 8.31 10.22
CA LEU A 10 -7.77 7.68 9.55
C LEU A 10 -6.43 8.14 10.13
N PHE A 11 -6.20 9.45 10.19
CA PHE A 11 -4.95 9.99 10.73
C PHE A 11 -4.79 9.75 12.23
N ASN A 12 -5.89 9.80 13.01
CA ASN A 12 -5.84 9.48 14.43
C ASN A 12 -5.45 8.00 14.66
N ILE A 13 -6.00 7.08 13.86
CA ILE A 13 -5.66 5.65 13.92
C ILE A 13 -4.20 5.44 13.50
N ARG A 14 -3.77 6.05 12.37
CA ARG A 14 -2.38 5.99 11.91
C ARG A 14 -1.39 6.42 13.00
N ASN A 15 -1.70 7.50 13.72
CA ASN A 15 -0.83 8.04 14.76
C ASN A 15 -0.66 7.12 15.98
N LEU A 16 -1.46 6.06 16.12
CA LEU A 16 -1.23 5.03 17.13
C LEU A 16 0.01 4.19 16.82
N GLY A 17 0.38 4.07 15.55
CA GLY A 17 1.61 3.38 15.11
C GLY A 17 1.66 1.88 15.41
N THR A 18 0.52 1.23 15.65
CA THR A 18 0.44 -0.20 15.97
C THR A 18 0.05 -1.04 14.76
N ASP A 19 0.37 -2.34 14.82
CA ASP A 19 -0.06 -3.29 13.79
C ASP A 19 -1.58 -3.42 13.70
N ASP A 20 -2.29 -3.30 14.83
CA ASP A 20 -3.75 -3.29 14.83
C ASP A 20 -4.29 -2.04 14.12
N ALA A 21 -3.67 -0.88 14.31
CA ALA A 21 -4.01 0.32 13.55
C ALA A 21 -3.82 0.11 12.04
N ALA A 22 -2.71 -0.52 11.63
CA ALA A 22 -2.47 -0.87 10.22
C ALA A 22 -3.57 -1.81 9.69
N LYS A 23 -3.96 -2.85 10.45
CA LYS A 23 -5.04 -3.77 10.06
C LYS A 23 -6.39 -3.05 9.90
N TYR A 24 -6.75 -2.15 10.82
CA TYR A 24 -8.01 -1.40 10.71
C TYR A 24 -8.03 -0.48 9.50
N ILE A 25 -6.90 0.14 9.16
CA ILE A 25 -6.79 0.97 7.96
C ILE A 25 -6.80 0.10 6.71
N GLY A 26 -6.13 -1.05 6.70
CA GLY A 26 -6.19 -2.03 5.61
C GLY A 26 -7.59 -2.57 5.37
N ASP A 27 -8.36 -2.79 6.43
CA ASP A 27 -9.78 -3.11 6.34
C ASP A 27 -10.58 -2.01 5.65
N ALA A 28 -10.31 -0.74 5.98
CA ALA A 28 -10.95 0.40 5.33
C ALA A 28 -10.55 0.53 3.85
N LEU A 29 -9.28 0.25 3.50
CA LEU A 29 -8.79 0.19 2.13
C LEU A 29 -9.58 -0.82 1.30
N ILE A 30 -9.87 -2.01 1.83
CA ILE A 30 -10.54 -3.07 1.05
C ILE A 30 -12.07 -2.94 1.06
N LYS A 31 -12.65 -2.49 2.17
CA LYS A 31 -14.11 -2.57 2.39
C LYS A 31 -14.83 -1.26 2.07
N ASP A 32 -14.12 -0.13 1.94
CA ASP A 32 -14.79 1.13 1.60
C ASP A 32 -15.35 1.11 0.17
N THR A 33 -16.64 1.40 0.05
CA THR A 33 -17.33 1.48 -1.24
C THR A 33 -17.72 2.91 -1.61
N CYS A 34 -17.36 3.90 -0.78
CA CYS A 34 -17.87 5.26 -0.91
C CYS A 34 -16.93 6.21 -1.65
N SER A 35 -15.61 6.01 -1.57
CA SER A 35 -14.64 6.96 -2.15
C SER A 35 -13.30 6.30 -2.46
N GLU A 36 -12.95 6.26 -3.74
CA GLU A 36 -11.65 5.88 -4.25
C GLU A 36 -10.53 6.79 -3.72
N VAL A 37 -10.79 8.09 -3.55
CA VAL A 37 -9.81 9.03 -2.99
C VAL A 37 -9.53 8.72 -1.51
N PHE A 38 -10.55 8.29 -0.75
CA PHE A 38 -10.35 7.84 0.63
C PHE A 38 -9.55 6.53 0.69
N ARG A 39 -9.86 5.55 -0.18
CA ARG A 39 -9.08 4.31 -0.28
C ARG A 39 -7.63 4.59 -0.67
N HIS A 40 -7.38 5.48 -1.63
CA HIS A 40 -6.04 5.95 -1.96
C HIS A 40 -5.32 6.49 -0.73
N GLU A 41 -5.97 7.36 0.05
CA GLU A 41 -5.37 7.89 1.29
C GLU A 41 -5.07 6.78 2.31
N CYS A 42 -5.93 5.76 2.42
CA CYS A 42 -5.65 4.60 3.26
C CYS A 42 -4.37 3.87 2.82
N ALA A 43 -4.19 3.62 1.52
CA ALA A 43 -2.96 3.00 1.01
C ALA A 43 -1.73 3.88 1.29
N PHE A 44 -1.84 5.20 1.05
CA PHE A 44 -0.76 6.15 1.30
C PHE A 44 -0.30 6.12 2.77
N VAL A 45 -1.23 6.19 3.73
CA VAL A 45 -0.86 6.16 5.15
C VAL A 45 -0.34 4.80 5.60
N LEU A 46 -0.78 3.69 5.01
CA LEU A 46 -0.20 2.37 5.28
C LEU A 46 1.26 2.31 4.81
N GLY A 47 1.56 2.89 3.64
CA GLY A 47 2.93 3.06 3.16
C GLY A 47 3.80 3.88 4.11
N GLN A 48 3.25 4.94 4.70
CA GLN A 48 3.96 5.72 5.74
C GLN A 48 4.20 4.94 7.03
N MET A 49 3.28 4.04 7.40
CA MET A 49 3.40 3.22 8.60
C MET A 49 4.46 2.12 8.43
N GLN A 50 4.71 1.67 7.20
CA GLN A 50 5.69 0.63 6.86
C GLN A 50 5.56 -0.65 7.71
N SER A 51 4.35 -0.98 8.17
CA SER A 51 4.09 -2.16 8.99
C SER A 51 3.88 -3.39 8.11
N GLN A 52 4.44 -4.52 8.54
CA GLN A 52 4.17 -5.82 7.91
C GLN A 52 2.68 -6.18 7.94
N ALA A 53 1.93 -5.72 8.95
CA ALA A 53 0.50 -5.98 9.07
C ALA A 53 -0.34 -5.28 7.98
N ALA A 54 0.23 -4.33 7.24
CA ALA A 54 -0.41 -3.69 6.09
C ALA A 54 -0.31 -4.51 4.79
N VAL A 55 0.70 -5.37 4.68
CA VAL A 55 1.12 -5.99 3.40
C VAL A 55 -0.03 -6.73 2.73
N ASP A 56 -0.75 -7.58 3.47
CA ASP A 56 -1.86 -8.36 2.92
C ASP A 56 -2.94 -7.47 2.29
N SER A 57 -3.34 -6.39 2.97
CA SER A 57 -4.36 -5.47 2.46
C SER A 57 -3.89 -4.70 1.22
N LEU A 58 -2.61 -4.33 1.17
CA LEU A 58 -2.04 -3.64 0.03
C LEU A 58 -1.93 -4.56 -1.19
N LEU A 59 -1.53 -5.83 -0.98
CA LEU A 59 -1.52 -6.86 -2.02
C LEU A 59 -2.93 -7.09 -2.58
N ILE A 60 -3.93 -7.29 -1.72
CA ILE A 60 -5.32 -7.45 -2.15
C ILE A 60 -5.77 -6.27 -3.02
N CYS A 61 -5.41 -5.04 -2.64
CA CYS A 61 -5.74 -3.84 -3.40
C CYS A 61 -5.07 -3.81 -4.78
N LEU A 62 -3.75 -4.05 -4.86
CA LEU A 62 -3.00 -4.02 -6.12
C LEU A 62 -3.50 -5.10 -7.11
N LEU A 63 -3.75 -6.31 -6.59
CA LEU A 63 -4.22 -7.47 -7.36
C LEU A 63 -5.67 -7.33 -7.86
N ASN A 64 -6.45 -6.40 -7.28
CA ASN A 64 -7.83 -6.19 -7.70
C ASN A 64 -7.89 -5.38 -9.00
N THR A 65 -7.97 -6.07 -10.14
CA THR A 65 -8.09 -5.45 -11.47
C THR A 65 -9.37 -4.62 -11.68
N LYS A 66 -10.33 -4.70 -10.75
CA LYS A 66 -11.55 -3.87 -10.76
C LYS A 66 -11.44 -2.63 -9.88
N GLU A 67 -10.37 -2.49 -9.10
CA GLU A 67 -10.12 -1.28 -8.31
C GLU A 67 -9.62 -0.14 -9.21
N GLU A 68 -9.92 1.08 -8.80
CA GLU A 68 -9.49 2.28 -9.51
C GLU A 68 -7.96 2.38 -9.56
N GLY A 69 -7.43 2.79 -10.72
CA GLY A 69 -5.99 2.91 -10.94
C GLY A 69 -5.30 3.82 -9.92
N ILE A 70 -6.02 4.84 -9.40
CA ILE A 70 -5.52 5.74 -8.36
C ILE A 70 -5.19 4.99 -7.06
N VAL A 71 -6.06 4.08 -6.63
CA VAL A 71 -5.84 3.32 -5.39
C VAL A 71 -4.76 2.26 -5.59
N ARG A 72 -4.79 1.58 -6.76
CA ARG A 72 -3.82 0.53 -7.10
C ARG A 72 -2.40 1.04 -7.19
N HIS A 73 -2.17 2.21 -7.79
CA HIS A 73 -0.82 2.78 -7.85
C HIS A 73 -0.28 3.11 -6.46
N GLU A 74 -1.15 3.59 -5.57
CA GLU A 74 -0.76 3.98 -4.22
C GLU A 74 -0.46 2.74 -3.37
N ALA A 75 -1.24 1.68 -3.56
CA ALA A 75 -0.94 0.37 -2.97
C ALA A 75 0.41 -0.18 -3.42
N ALA A 76 0.77 -0.06 -4.71
CA ALA A 76 2.07 -0.47 -5.22
C ALA A 76 3.23 0.30 -4.57
N LEU A 77 3.12 1.62 -4.46
CA LEU A 77 4.13 2.45 -3.80
C LEU A 77 4.26 2.10 -2.31
N ALA A 78 3.13 1.94 -1.62
CA ALA A 78 3.09 1.56 -0.21
C ALA A 78 3.73 0.18 0.04
N LEU A 79 3.51 -0.80 -0.85
CA LEU A 79 4.20 -2.11 -0.78
C LEU A 79 5.72 -1.94 -0.88
N GLY A 80 6.19 -1.07 -1.79
CA GLY A 80 7.60 -0.69 -1.89
C GLY A 80 8.13 -0.14 -0.56
N SER A 81 7.42 0.81 0.04
CA SER A 81 7.76 1.37 1.35
C SER A 81 7.80 0.33 2.48
N CYS A 82 6.86 -0.62 2.52
CA CYS A 82 6.85 -1.71 3.50
C CYS A 82 8.04 -2.66 3.30
N ALA A 83 8.38 -3.01 2.06
CA ALA A 83 9.51 -3.89 1.75
C ALA A 83 10.89 -3.27 2.05
N CYS A 84 10.98 -1.93 2.18
CA CYS A 84 12.17 -1.24 2.67
C CYS A 84 12.28 -1.23 4.22
N ALA A 85 11.23 -1.62 4.94
CA ALA A 85 11.28 -1.74 6.39
C ALA A 85 11.77 -3.13 6.83
N ASN A 86 12.04 -3.28 8.13
CA ASN A 86 12.50 -4.55 8.70
C ASN A 86 11.32 -5.53 8.87
N ILE A 87 10.91 -6.14 7.76
CA ILE A 87 9.86 -7.16 7.69
C ILE A 87 10.46 -8.51 7.25
N ASP A 88 9.67 -9.59 7.38
CA ASP A 88 10.12 -10.94 7.04
C ASP A 88 10.61 -11.06 5.57
N GLU A 89 11.72 -11.78 5.34
CA GLU A 89 12.31 -11.93 4.00
C GLU A 89 11.35 -12.57 2.99
N ASP A 90 10.52 -13.51 3.43
CA ASP A 90 9.49 -14.15 2.60
C ASP A 90 8.44 -13.12 2.12
N GLN A 91 8.09 -12.15 2.97
CA GLN A 91 7.18 -11.07 2.62
C GLN A 91 7.83 -10.11 1.61
N ILE A 92 9.10 -9.76 1.81
CA ILE A 92 9.84 -8.92 0.84
C ILE A 92 9.88 -9.60 -0.53
N LYS A 93 10.13 -10.91 -0.57
CA LYS A 93 10.14 -11.67 -1.82
C LYS A 93 8.76 -11.65 -2.49
N LEU A 94 7.69 -11.94 -1.75
CA LEU A 94 6.32 -11.89 -2.25
C LEU A 94 5.96 -10.52 -2.84
N ILE A 95 6.34 -9.44 -2.15
CA ILE A 95 6.13 -8.07 -2.60
C ILE A 95 6.86 -7.83 -3.92
N LYS A 96 8.15 -8.19 -4.01
CA LYS A 96 8.94 -8.01 -5.24
C LYS A 96 8.37 -8.78 -6.41
N ASP A 97 8.02 -10.05 -6.21
CA ASP A 97 7.45 -10.90 -7.26
C ASP A 97 6.13 -10.31 -7.78
N THR A 98 5.28 -9.83 -6.86
CA THR A 98 4.00 -9.18 -7.20
C THR A 98 4.24 -7.86 -7.95
N LEU A 99 5.11 -6.98 -7.44
CA LEU A 99 5.40 -5.71 -8.10
C LEU A 99 5.97 -5.93 -9.51
N TYR A 100 6.85 -6.91 -9.69
CA TYR A 100 7.42 -7.24 -10.99
C TYR A 100 6.36 -7.67 -12.02
N GLU A 101 5.40 -8.51 -11.60
CA GLU A 101 4.27 -8.92 -12.46
C GLU A 101 3.48 -7.70 -12.96
N TYR A 102 3.23 -6.72 -12.08
CA TYR A 102 2.42 -5.54 -12.38
C TYR A 102 3.19 -4.40 -13.07
N THR A 103 4.49 -4.56 -13.36
CA THR A 103 5.22 -3.62 -14.23
C THR A 103 4.70 -3.59 -15.67
N TYR A 104 3.90 -4.59 -16.06
CA TYR A 104 3.23 -4.67 -17.36
C TYR A 104 1.73 -4.37 -17.28
N ASP A 105 1.24 -3.80 -16.18
CA ASP A 105 -0.18 -3.49 -16.02
C ASP A 105 -0.68 -2.57 -17.16
N PRO A 106 -1.88 -2.81 -17.72
CA PRO A 106 -2.43 -1.97 -18.78
C PRO A 106 -2.58 -0.50 -18.37
N LEU A 107 -2.75 -0.21 -17.08
CA LEU A 107 -2.76 1.14 -16.54
C LEU A 107 -1.32 1.60 -16.29
N LYS A 108 -0.85 2.51 -17.15
CA LYS A 108 0.52 3.05 -17.07
C LYS A 108 0.88 3.58 -15.68
N VAL A 109 -0.06 4.21 -14.96
CA VAL A 109 0.19 4.74 -13.61
C VAL A 109 0.50 3.63 -12.60
N VAL A 110 -0.13 2.46 -12.72
CA VAL A 110 0.14 1.30 -11.86
C VAL A 110 1.49 0.71 -12.22
N ALA A 111 1.73 0.48 -13.51
CA ALA A 111 3.00 -0.05 -14.02
C ALA A 111 4.20 0.81 -13.62
N ASP A 112 4.13 2.14 -13.84
CA ASP A 112 5.18 3.08 -13.46
C ASP A 112 5.41 3.06 -11.93
N SER A 113 4.36 3.01 -11.12
CA SER A 113 4.47 2.93 -9.66
C SER A 113 5.12 1.63 -9.19
N CYS A 114 4.83 0.49 -9.83
CA CYS A 114 5.50 -0.77 -9.53
C CYS A 114 7.00 -0.72 -9.82
N ILE A 115 7.40 -0.08 -10.93
CA ILE A 115 8.82 0.12 -11.27
C ILE A 115 9.50 0.99 -10.19
N VAL A 116 8.89 2.12 -9.83
CA VAL A 116 9.42 3.00 -8.77
C VAL A 116 9.54 2.28 -7.43
N ALA A 117 8.54 1.47 -7.07
CA ALA A 117 8.57 0.69 -5.84
C ALA A 117 9.71 -0.35 -5.83
N LEU A 118 9.94 -1.06 -6.94
CA LEU A 118 11.05 -2.00 -7.09
C LEU A 118 12.41 -1.30 -6.98
N ASP A 119 12.59 -0.20 -7.71
CA ASP A 119 13.81 0.61 -7.69
C ASP A 119 14.13 1.08 -6.25
N ASN A 120 13.12 1.51 -5.50
CA ASN A 120 13.27 1.94 -4.11
C ASN A 120 13.78 0.79 -3.22
N ILE A 121 13.22 -0.42 -3.37
CA ILE A 121 13.66 -1.59 -2.59
C ILE A 121 15.11 -1.98 -2.95
N GLU A 122 15.50 -1.87 -4.22
CA GLU A 122 16.87 -2.16 -4.65
C GLU A 122 17.88 -1.16 -4.10
N GLN A 123 17.55 0.14 -4.15
CA GLN A 123 18.41 1.20 -3.61
C GLN A 123 18.61 1.06 -2.10
N GLU A 124 17.57 0.71 -1.35
CA GLU A 124 17.69 0.58 0.11
C GLU A 124 18.62 -0.58 0.50
N LYS A 125 18.60 -1.69 -0.24
CA LYS A 125 19.53 -2.81 -0.04
C LYS A 125 21.00 -2.45 -0.31
N GLN A 126 21.28 -1.48 -1.18
CA GLN A 126 22.65 -1.05 -1.50
C GLN A 126 23.26 -0.12 -0.44
N LYS A 127 22.46 0.41 0.49
CA LYS A 127 22.93 1.31 1.56
C LYS A 127 23.44 0.55 2.80
N LEU A 128 23.15 -0.74 2.91
CA LEU A 128 23.58 -1.64 3.99
C LEU A 128 24.92 -2.30 3.63
#